data_AF-A0A392QHT2-F1
#
_entry.id   AF-A0A392QHT2-F1
#
_cell.length_a   1.000
_cell.length_b   1.000
_cell.length_c   1.000
_cell.angle_alpha   90.00
_cell.angle_beta   90.00
_cell.angle_gamma   90.00
#
_symmetry.space_group_name_H-M   'P 1'
#
loop_
_entity.id
_entity.type
_entity.pdbx_description
1 polymer ?
#
loop_
_entity_poly.entity_id
_entity_poly.type
_entity_poly.pdbx_seq_one_letter_code
_entity_poly.pdbx_strand_id
1 'polypeptide(L)'
;MPLPTLPFDLIPEILCKLSVKFLVQLRCVCKSWNFLISTDTKFIQKHLDMSTTRGLHFLRNSESLGKYILKSFPLDSVLSTVIPDSRRLEFP
;
A
#
# COMPACT_ATOMS: atom_id res chain seq x y z
N MET A 1 -27.07 -17.15 -4.13
CA MET A 1 -26.95 -15.80 -3.53
C MET A 1 -25.86 -15.04 -4.26
N PRO A 2 -26.08 -13.80 -4.72
CA PRO A 2 -25.03 -13.00 -5.34
C PRO A 2 -23.93 -12.69 -4.32
N LEU A 3 -22.68 -12.73 -4.76
CA LEU A 3 -21.56 -12.32 -3.90
C LEU A 3 -21.66 -10.81 -3.63
N PRO A 4 -21.37 -10.35 -2.40
CA PRO A 4 -21.27 -8.93 -2.13
C PRO A 4 -20.15 -8.34 -3.00
N THR A 5 -20.53 -7.47 -3.94
CA THR A 5 -19.60 -6.76 -4.82
C THR A 5 -19.24 -5.42 -4.20
N LEU A 6 -17.94 -5.15 -4.09
CA LEU A 6 -17.43 -3.85 -3.68
C LEU A 6 -17.85 -2.78 -4.71
N PRO A 7 -18.47 -1.66 -4.30
CA PRO A 7 -18.77 -0.55 -5.18
C PRO A 7 -17.52 0.01 -5.87
N PHE A 8 -17.63 0.35 -7.15
CA PHE A 8 -16.50 0.80 -7.96
C PHE A 8 -15.86 2.07 -7.42
N ASP A 9 -16.67 2.99 -6.89
CA ASP A 9 -16.22 4.30 -6.38
C ASP A 9 -15.33 4.19 -5.13
N LEU A 10 -15.40 3.06 -4.41
CA LEU A 10 -14.57 2.81 -3.22
C LEU A 10 -13.20 2.23 -3.57
N ILE A 11 -13.02 1.65 -4.76
CA ILE A 11 -11.75 1.06 -5.18
C ILE A 11 -10.63 2.11 -5.19
N PRO A 12 -10.79 3.28 -5.84
CA PRO A 12 -9.78 4.34 -5.80
C PRO A 12 -9.45 4.79 -4.38
N GLU A 13 -10.43 4.85 -3.47
CA GLU A 13 -10.20 5.27 -2.08
C GLU A 13 -9.36 4.26 -1.28
N ILE A 14 -9.61 2.97 -1.49
CA ILE A 14 -8.83 1.89 -0.87
C ILE A 14 -7.41 1.90 -1.43
N LEU A 15 -7.27 1.90 -2.75
CA LEU A 15 -5.97 1.91 -3.42
C LEU A 15 -5.15 3.15 -3.06
N CYS A 16 -5.79 4.32 -2.93
CA CYS A 16 -5.12 5.57 -2.55
C CYS A 16 -4.47 5.52 -1.15
N LYS A 17 -4.86 4.58 -0.28
CA LYS A 17 -4.28 4.40 1.06
C LYS A 17 -3.10 3.43 1.07
N LEU A 18 -2.81 2.76 -0.05
CA LEU A 18 -1.71 1.81 -0.18
C LEU A 18 -0.41 2.53 -0.55
N SER A 19 0.74 1.96 -0.20
CA SER A 19 2.02 2.45 -0.68
C SER A 19 2.21 2.19 -2.18
N VAL A 20 3.09 2.98 -2.81
CA VAL A 20 3.40 2.87 -4.25
C VAL A 20 3.85 1.46 -4.61
N LYS A 21 4.64 0.80 -3.75
CA LYS A 21 5.12 -0.57 -3.97
C LYS A 21 3.97 -1.56 -4.17
N PHE A 22 2.94 -1.49 -3.34
CA PHE A 22 1.76 -2.36 -3.50
C PHE A 22 0.94 -1.98 -4.72
N LEU A 23 0.75 -0.68 -4.99
CA LEU A 23 0.04 -0.22 -6.17
C LEU A 23 0.66 -0.74 -7.47
N VAL A 24 1.99 -0.72 -7.58
CA VAL A 24 2.68 -1.26 -8.76
C VAL A 24 2.41 -2.75 -8.95
N GLN A 25 2.36 -3.53 -7.87
CA GLN A 25 2.01 -4.96 -7.95
C GLN A 25 0.55 -5.15 -8.39
N LEU A 26 -0.37 -4.33 -7.90
CA LEU A 26 -1.80 -4.43 -8.19
C LEU A 26 -2.18 -4.11 -9.65
N ARG A 27 -1.26 -3.52 -10.43
CA ARG A 27 -1.43 -3.31 -11.88
C ARG A 27 -1.68 -4.61 -12.65
N CYS A 28 -1.22 -5.75 -12.15
CA CYS A 28 -1.42 -7.03 -12.83
C CYS A 28 -2.80 -7.66 -12.61
N VAL A 29 -3.62 -7.12 -11.69
CA VAL A 29 -4.92 -7.72 -11.31
C VAL A 29 -5.94 -7.63 -12.44
N CYS A 30 -6.14 -6.44 -13.00
CA CYS A 30 -7.04 -6.24 -14.14
C CYS A 30 -6.72 -4.94 -14.90
N LYS A 31 -7.26 -4.82 -16.12
CA LYS A 31 -7.06 -3.64 -16.99
C LYS A 31 -7.53 -2.35 -16.33
N SER A 32 -8.67 -2.38 -15.64
CA SER A 32 -9.24 -1.20 -14.97
C SER A 32 -8.32 -0.70 -13.85
N TRP A 33 -7.70 -1.60 -13.09
CA TRP A 33 -6.77 -1.24 -12.02
C TRP A 33 -5.45 -0.72 -12.60
N ASN A 34 -4.94 -1.34 -13.66
CA ASN A 34 -3.75 -0.84 -14.35
C ASN A 34 -3.96 0.59 -14.89
N PHE A 35 -5.12 0.87 -15.50
CA PHE A 35 -5.47 2.20 -15.99
C PHE A 35 -5.59 3.22 -14.85
N LEU A 36 -6.31 2.87 -13.78
CA LEU A 36 -6.48 3.72 -12.60
C LEU A 36 -5.11 4.07 -11.97
N ILE A 37 -4.20 3.09 -11.88
CA ILE A 37 -2.90 3.28 -11.22
C ILE A 37 -1.88 3.98 -12.14
N SER A 38 -1.90 3.69 -13.45
CA SER A 38 -0.84 4.14 -14.37
C SER A 38 -1.21 5.38 -15.18
N THR A 39 -2.49 5.73 -15.29
CA THR A 39 -2.97 6.72 -16.26
C THR A 39 -3.92 7.74 -15.67
N ASP A 40 -4.75 7.37 -14.69
CA ASP A 40 -5.70 8.32 -14.08
C ASP A 40 -4.98 9.36 -13.21
N THR A 41 -4.92 10.59 -13.73
CA THR A 41 -4.27 11.72 -13.07
C THR A 41 -4.96 12.15 -11.78
N LYS A 42 -6.29 11.97 -11.66
CA LYS A 42 -7.03 12.29 -10.43
C LYS A 42 -6.63 11.34 -9.32
N PHE A 43 -6.50 10.06 -9.64
CA PHE A 43 -6.02 9.05 -8.69
C PHE A 43 -4.59 9.34 -8.25
N ILE A 44 -3.69 9.63 -9.20
CA ILE A 44 -2.28 9.92 -8.92
C ILE A 44 -2.13 11.16 -8.02
N GLN A 45 -2.83 12.25 -8.32
CA GLN A 45 -2.81 13.46 -7.47
C GLN A 45 -3.33 13.18 -6.06
N LYS A 46 -4.48 12.49 -5.96
CA LYS A 46 -5.06 12.10 -4.67
C LYS A 46 -4.10 11.25 -3.84
N HIS A 47 -3.36 10.33 -4.48
CA HIS A 47 -2.35 9.49 -3.83
C HIS A 47 -1.15 10.29 -3.31
N LEU A 48 -0.67 11.26 -4.09
CA LEU A 48 0.41 12.16 -3.69
C LEU A 48 0.01 13.05 -2.50
N ASP A 49 -1.19 13.62 -2.52
CA ASP A 49 -1.71 14.45 -1.42
C ASP A 49 -1.86 13.65 -0.13
N MET A 50 -2.29 12.38 -0.25
CA MET A 50 -2.46 11.48 0.87
C MET A 50 -1.15 10.99 1.47
N SER A 51 -0.14 10.78 0.64
CA SER A 51 1.22 10.42 1.07
C SER A 51 1.89 11.55 1.87
N THR A 52 1.55 12.80 1.54
CA THR A 52 2.04 14.00 2.26
C THR A 52 1.30 14.21 3.58
N THR A 53 0.02 13.84 3.64
CA THR A 53 -0.86 14.14 4.79
C THR A 53 -0.89 13.03 5.84
N ARG A 54 -0.57 11.77 5.46
CA ARG A 54 -0.70 10.61 6.35
C ARG A 54 0.60 9.84 6.41
N GLY A 55 1.53 10.30 7.24
CA GLY A 55 2.58 9.44 7.77
C GLY A 55 1.89 8.27 8.48
N LEU A 56 1.74 7.12 7.82
CA LEU A 56 1.07 5.96 8.42
C LEU A 56 1.86 5.58 9.69
N HIS A 57 1.23 5.79 10.83
CA HIS A 57 1.76 5.40 12.12
C HIS A 57 1.68 3.88 12.24
N PHE A 58 2.78 3.19 11.90
CA PHE A 58 2.91 1.78 12.21
C PHE A 58 3.20 1.62 13.70
N LEU A 59 2.25 1.03 14.43
CA LEU A 59 2.48 0.53 15.79
C LEU A 59 3.31 -0.76 15.69
N ARG A 60 4.63 -0.64 15.85
CA ARG A 60 5.51 -1.81 16.00
C ARG A 60 5.40 -2.31 17.44
N ASN A 61 4.74 -3.45 17.66
CA ASN A 61 4.76 -4.12 18.96
C ASN A 61 6.16 -4.71 19.17
N SER A 62 6.89 -4.24 20.18
CA SER A 62 8.23 -4.72 20.54
C SER A 62 8.13 -5.30 21.95
N GLU A 63 8.41 -6.59 22.10
CA GLU A 63 8.28 -7.32 23.37
C GLU A 63 9.19 -6.79 24.49
N SER A 64 10.15 -5.92 24.18
CA SER A 64 11.21 -5.50 25.11
C SER A 64 10.99 -4.17 25.86
N LEU A 65 9.96 -3.37 25.62
CA LEU A 65 9.67 -2.23 26.51
C LEU A 65 8.24 -1.73 26.28
N GLY A 66 7.44 -1.65 27.35
CA GLY A 66 6.06 -1.14 27.36
C GLY A 66 5.93 0.34 27.00
N LYS A 67 6.38 0.73 25.81
CA LYS A 67 6.21 2.05 25.20
C LYS A 67 5.80 1.84 23.76
N TYR A 68 4.54 2.16 23.44
CA TYR A 68 4.07 2.32 22.07
C TYR A 68 4.82 3.49 21.45
N ILE A 69 5.97 3.22 20.82
CA ILE A 69 6.71 4.28 20.13
C ILE A 69 5.92 4.59 18.86
N LEU A 70 5.14 5.67 18.91
CA LEU A 70 4.47 6.25 17.76
C LEU A 70 5.52 6.85 16.82
N LYS A 71 6.18 6.01 16.01
CA LYS A 71 7.09 6.50 14.99
C LYS A 71 6.27 6.79 13.72
N SER A 72 6.11 8.08 13.42
CA SER A 72 5.68 8.52 12.09
C SER A 72 6.83 8.23 11.12
N PHE A 73 6.74 7.14 10.38
CA PHE A 73 7.66 6.86 9.30
C PHE A 73 6.93 6.94 7.96
N PRO A 74 7.59 7.44 6.90
CA PRO A 74 7.14 7.17 5.55
C PRO A 74 7.04 5.65 5.36
N LEU A 75 5.89 5.20 4.87
CA LEU A 75 5.55 3.81 4.55
C LEU A 75 6.69 3.03 3.87
N ASP A 76 7.49 3.72 3.07
CA ASP A 76 8.59 3.17 2.29
C ASP A 76 9.67 2.50 3.15
N SER A 77 9.94 3.05 4.34
CA SER A 77 11.00 2.55 5.24
C SER A 77 10.61 1.27 5.99
N VAL A 78 9.31 1.01 6.17
CA VAL A 78 8.83 -0.20 6.87
C VAL A 78 8.77 -1.40 5.93
N LEU A 79 8.41 -1.18 4.66
CA LEU A 79 8.35 -2.28 3.69
C LEU A 79 9.73 -2.79 3.24
N SER A 80 10.78 -1.99 3.35
CA SER A 80 12.15 -2.44 3.12
C SER A 80 12.69 -3.31 4.26
N THR A 81 12.19 -3.12 5.48
CA THR A 81 12.64 -3.87 6.67
C THR A 81 11.85 -5.16 6.91
N VAL A 82 10.59 -5.25 6.45
CA VAL A 82 9.73 -6.44 6.64
C VAL A 82 9.88 -7.47 5.52
N ILE A 83 10.38 -7.08 4.33
CA ILE A 83 10.68 -8.03 3.25
C ILE A 83 12.20 -8.26 3.24
N PRO A 84 12.75 -9.25 3.98
CA PRO A 84 14.09 -9.70 3.69
C PRO A 84 14.10 -10.21 2.25
N ASP A 85 15.15 -9.82 1.54
CA ASP A 85 15.48 -10.14 0.17
C ASP A 85 14.97 -11.51 -0.30
N SER A 86 13.79 -11.55 -0.94
CA SER A 86 13.23 -12.77 -1.55
C SER A 86 13.91 -13.08 -2.90
N ARG A 87 15.21 -12.76 -3.07
CA ARG A 87 16.00 -13.05 -4.27
C ARG A 87 16.73 -14.40 -4.25
N ARG A 88 16.24 -15.39 -3.52
CA ARG A 88 16.78 -16.76 -3.59
C ARG A 88 15.65 -17.78 -3.54
N LEU A 89 14.83 -17.81 -4.59
CA LEU A 89 14.20 -19.06 -5.03
C LEU A 89 15.04 -19.56 -6.21
N GLU A 90 16.16 -20.19 -5.87
CA GLU A 90 16.81 -21.13 -6.78
C GLU A 90 15.85 -22.32 -6.89
N PHE A 91 15.22 -22.47 -8.06
CA PHE A 91 14.47 -23.67 -8.40
C PHE A 91 15.44 -24.72 -9.00
N PRO A 92 15.21 -26.02 -8.77
CA PRO A 92 16.05 -27.11 -9.30
C PRO A 92 16.13 -27.13 -10.83
#